data_AF-A0A352VJ28-F1
#
_entry.id   AF-A0A352VJ28-F1
#
_cell.length_a   1.000
_cell.length_b   1.000
_cell.length_c   1.000
_cell.angle_alpha   90.00
_cell.angle_beta   90.00
_cell.angle_gamma   90.00
#
_symmetry.space_group_name_H-M   'P 1'
#
loop_
_entity.id
_entity.type
_entity.pdbx_description
1 polymer ?
#
loop_
_entity_poly.entity_id
_entity_poly.type
_entity_poly.pdbx_seq_one_letter_code
_entity_poly.pdbx_strand_id
1 'polypeptide(L)'
;MTMNGLQGLRGALLTPVLALLAWGGTAHAQSLDEIVDAAVEATGGREAIERIETIKRSGTFVMDTEFGAIAGDTEVVTIPYEKVYQLLTSDFFTQTSAWDGSVAWQSD
;
A
#
# COMPACT_ATOMS: atom_id res chain seq x y z
N MET A 1 10.87 -40.69 63.10
CA MET A 1 10.01 -39.49 62.97
C MET A 1 10.56 -38.69 61.78
N THR A 2 9.73 -38.56 60.73
CA THR A 2 9.82 -37.69 59.51
C THR A 2 11.09 -37.77 58.64
N MET A 3 11.12 -38.47 57.49
CA MET A 3 10.46 -38.27 56.17
C MET A 3 11.07 -37.18 55.25
N ASN A 4 11.32 -37.61 53.99
CA ASN A 4 11.39 -36.86 52.72
C ASN A 4 12.75 -36.25 52.33
N GLY A 5 13.27 -36.38 51.11
CA GLY A 5 12.77 -36.99 49.89
C GLY A 5 13.71 -36.59 48.74
N LEU A 6 14.17 -37.58 47.96
CA LEU A 6 14.87 -37.40 46.70
C LEU A 6 13.88 -36.81 45.67
N GLN A 7 14.10 -35.58 45.19
CA GLN A 7 13.55 -35.05 43.93
C GLN A 7 14.58 -34.04 43.39
N GLY A 8 15.21 -34.23 42.23
CA GLY A 8 14.61 -34.61 40.95
C GLY A 8 14.02 -33.36 40.29
N LEU A 9 14.42 -33.06 39.06
CA LEU A 9 13.98 -31.94 38.21
C LEU A 9 14.47 -30.53 38.58
N ARG A 10 15.67 -30.16 38.10
CA ARG A 10 16.02 -28.73 37.86
C ARG A 10 16.60 -28.45 36.47
N GLY A 11 16.50 -29.38 35.52
CA GLY A 11 17.15 -29.26 34.21
C GLY A 11 16.24 -29.35 32.98
N ALA A 12 14.92 -29.43 33.12
CA ALA A 12 14.06 -29.94 32.04
C ALA A 12 12.89 -29.03 31.61
N LEU A 13 12.99 -27.71 31.79
CA LEU A 13 11.91 -26.78 31.38
C LEU A 13 12.35 -25.61 30.50
N LEU A 14 13.64 -25.42 30.22
CA LEU A 14 14.12 -24.34 29.34
C LEU A 14 14.18 -24.73 27.85
N THR A 15 14.09 -26.04 27.54
CA THR A 15 14.27 -26.53 26.17
C THR A 15 13.07 -26.34 25.23
N PRO A 16 11.78 -26.39 25.64
CA PRO A 16 10.68 -26.26 24.67
C PRO A 16 10.41 -24.81 24.24
N VAL A 17 10.82 -23.80 25.02
CA VAL A 17 10.61 -22.38 24.67
C VAL A 17 11.55 -21.94 23.53
N LEU A 18 12.79 -22.44 23.50
CA LEU A 18 13.72 -22.14 22.41
C LEU A 18 13.26 -22.74 21.06
N ALA A 19 12.58 -23.89 21.08
CA ALA A 19 12.09 -24.56 19.89
C ALA A 19 10.91 -23.80 19.23
N LEU A 20 10.07 -23.09 20.00
CA LEU A 20 9.02 -22.24 19.46
C LEU A 20 9.56 -20.94 18.85
N LEU A 21 10.68 -20.41 19.37
CA LEU A 21 11.32 -19.20 18.82
C LEU A 21 12.02 -19.45 17.48
N ALA A 22 12.41 -20.70 17.20
CA ALA A 22 12.95 -21.10 15.91
C ALA A 22 11.87 -21.24 14.81
N TRP A 23 10.59 -21.32 15.19
CA TRP A 23 9.45 -21.33 14.27
C TRP A 23 8.94 -19.93 13.93
N GLY A 24 9.55 -18.88 14.49
CA GLY A 24 9.45 -17.53 13.96
C GLY A 24 10.11 -17.51 12.60
N GLY A 25 9.39 -18.02 11.60
CA GLY A 25 9.82 -18.12 10.22
C GLY A 25 10.51 -16.84 9.85
N THR A 26 11.67 -16.98 9.20
CA THR A 26 12.37 -15.88 8.56
C THR A 26 11.34 -15.12 7.73
N ALA A 27 10.81 -14.03 8.27
CA ALA A 27 10.13 -13.00 7.50
C ALA A 27 11.24 -12.37 6.68
N HIS A 28 11.66 -13.07 5.62
CA HIS A 28 12.49 -12.51 4.58
C HIS A 28 11.66 -11.37 4.03
N ALA A 29 12.11 -10.14 4.31
CA ALA A 29 11.58 -8.97 3.63
C ALA A 29 11.67 -9.28 2.14
N GLN A 30 10.52 -9.29 1.45
CA GLN A 30 10.48 -9.54 0.02
C GLN A 30 11.43 -8.55 -0.64
N SER A 31 12.23 -9.04 -1.57
CA SER A 31 13.04 -8.16 -2.41
C SER A 31 12.13 -7.25 -3.25
N LEU A 32 12.65 -6.12 -3.70
CA LEU A 32 11.91 -5.23 -4.58
C LEU A 32 11.42 -5.97 -5.84
N ASP A 33 12.26 -6.83 -6.40
CA ASP A 33 11.93 -7.60 -7.60
C ASP A 33 10.78 -8.57 -7.34
N GLU A 34 10.76 -9.27 -6.20
CA GLU A 34 9.64 -10.14 -5.82
C GLU A 34 8.33 -9.36 -5.63
N ILE A 35 8.40 -8.13 -5.09
CA ILE A 35 7.23 -7.27 -4.94
C ILE A 35 6.71 -6.83 -6.31
N VAL A 36 7.61 -6.43 -7.20
CA VAL A 36 7.26 -6.00 -8.56
C VAL A 36 6.66 -7.16 -9.35
N ASP A 37 7.28 -8.34 -9.31
CA ASP A 37 6.80 -9.51 -10.03
C ASP A 37 5.43 -9.97 -9.50
N ALA A 38 5.24 -9.97 -8.17
CA ALA A 38 3.94 -10.27 -7.58
C ALA A 38 2.87 -9.23 -7.97
N ALA A 39 3.21 -7.95 -8.04
CA ALA A 39 2.28 -6.90 -8.47
C ALA A 39 1.94 -6.98 -9.96
N VAL A 40 2.93 -7.30 -10.80
CA VAL A 40 2.74 -7.52 -12.24
C VAL A 40 1.81 -8.71 -12.45
N GLU A 41 2.06 -9.82 -11.77
CA GLU A 41 1.20 -11.00 -11.85
C GLU A 41 -0.23 -10.70 -11.35
N ALA A 42 -0.36 -10.00 -10.22
CA ALA A 42 -1.65 -9.58 -9.68
C ALA A 42 -2.44 -8.65 -10.62
N THR A 43 -1.74 -7.90 -11.49
CA THR A 43 -2.34 -7.03 -12.52
C THR A 43 -2.70 -7.82 -13.80
N GLY A 44 -2.43 -9.13 -13.84
CA GLY A 44 -2.69 -10.00 -15.00
C GLY A 44 -1.48 -10.22 -15.92
N GLY A 45 -0.27 -9.91 -15.45
CA GLY A 45 0.97 -10.08 -16.19
C GLY A 45 1.35 -8.89 -17.07
N ARG A 46 2.56 -8.93 -17.63
CA ARG A 46 3.11 -7.84 -18.45
C ARG A 46 2.27 -7.54 -19.69
N GLU A 47 1.79 -8.57 -20.37
CA GLU A 47 0.95 -8.41 -21.56
C GLU A 47 -0.39 -7.72 -21.24
N ALA A 48 -0.95 -7.93 -20.05
CA ALA A 48 -2.16 -7.24 -19.63
C ALA A 48 -1.90 -5.75 -19.37
N ILE A 49 -0.76 -5.45 -18.73
CA ILE A 49 -0.31 -4.07 -18.48
C ILE A 49 -0.08 -3.31 -19.79
N GLU A 50 0.55 -3.94 -20.78
CA GLU A 50 0.80 -3.34 -22.10
C GLU A 50 -0.50 -3.01 -22.87
N ARG A 51 -1.61 -3.70 -22.56
CA ARG A 51 -2.93 -3.43 -23.16
C ARG A 51 -3.76 -2.39 -22.39
N ILE A 52 -3.22 -1.78 -21.34
CA ILE A 52 -3.97 -0.77 -20.58
C ILE A 52 -4.09 0.51 -21.42
N GLU A 53 -5.29 0.76 -21.93
CA GLU A 53 -5.61 1.97 -22.69
C GLU A 53 -5.95 3.16 -21.78
N THR A 54 -6.46 2.92 -20.57
CA THR A 54 -6.88 3.97 -19.65
C THR A 54 -6.76 3.51 -18.21
N ILE A 55 -6.20 4.38 -17.36
CA ILE A 55 -6.11 4.19 -15.92
C ILE A 55 -6.97 5.24 -15.23
N LYS A 56 -7.98 4.80 -14.48
CA LYS A 56 -8.79 5.67 -13.62
C LYS A 56 -8.41 5.45 -12.16
N ARG A 57 -8.10 6.53 -11.46
CA ARG A 57 -7.82 6.54 -10.02
C ARG A 57 -8.80 7.49 -9.36
N SER A 58 -9.46 7.04 -8.31
CA SER A 58 -10.33 7.89 -7.49
C SER A 58 -9.85 7.82 -6.05
N GLY A 59 -9.98 8.92 -5.32
CA GLY A 59 -9.58 9.01 -3.93
C GLY A 59 -10.12 10.27 -3.27
N THR A 60 -9.63 10.54 -2.08
CA THR A 60 -9.94 11.76 -1.33
C THR A 60 -8.67 12.59 -1.16
N PHE A 61 -8.85 13.88 -0.97
CA PHE A 61 -7.77 14.79 -0.57
C PHE A 61 -8.21 15.61 0.64
N VAL A 62 -7.22 16.09 1.39
CA VAL A 62 -7.41 17.08 2.44
C VAL A 62 -6.41 18.20 2.19
N MET A 63 -6.91 19.42 2.08
CA MET A 63 -6.11 20.63 1.90
C MET A 63 -6.18 21.48 3.17
N ASP A 64 -5.05 21.60 3.85
CA ASP A 64 -4.95 22.49 5.01
C ASP A 64 -4.87 23.95 4.58
N THR A 65 -5.76 24.77 5.12
CA THR A 65 -5.79 26.22 4.90
C THR A 65 -5.75 26.97 6.23
N GLU A 66 -5.54 28.29 6.18
CA GLU A 66 -5.60 29.13 7.39
C GLU A 66 -6.98 29.14 8.06
N PHE A 67 -8.03 28.76 7.33
CA PHE A 67 -9.42 28.70 7.83
C PHE A 67 -9.85 27.29 8.24
N GLY A 68 -8.94 26.31 8.17
CA GLY A 68 -9.20 24.91 8.48
C GLY A 68 -8.96 23.98 7.29
N ALA A 69 -9.13 22.68 7.53
CA ALA A 69 -8.97 21.65 6.52
C ALA A 69 -10.17 21.60 5.58
N ILE A 70 -9.92 21.64 4.28
CA ILE A 70 -10.92 21.39 3.24
C ILE A 70 -10.75 19.95 2.77
N ALA A 71 -11.77 19.13 3.00
CA ALA A 71 -11.83 17.78 2.46
C ALA A 71 -12.48 17.79 1.08
N GLY A 72 -12.06 16.87 0.21
CA GLY A 72 -12.67 16.69 -1.09
C GLY A 72 -12.32 15.35 -1.72
N ASP A 73 -12.87 15.16 -2.91
CA ASP A 73 -12.64 14.00 -3.77
C ASP A 73 -11.71 14.36 -4.92
N THR A 74 -10.93 13.38 -5.34
CA THR A 74 -10.07 13.47 -6.52
C THR A 74 -10.35 12.33 -7.47
N GLU A 75 -10.42 12.63 -8.77
CA GLU A 75 -10.44 11.65 -9.83
C GLU A 75 -9.34 11.98 -10.85
N VAL A 76 -8.50 11.01 -11.16
CA VAL A 76 -7.44 11.12 -12.18
C VAL A 76 -7.66 10.06 -13.23
N VAL A 77 -7.78 10.48 -14.49
CA VAL A 77 -7.85 9.61 -15.66
C VAL A 77 -6.59 9.81 -16.48
N THR A 78 -5.82 8.74 -16.69
CA THR A 78 -4.60 8.75 -17.49
C THR A 78 -4.77 7.84 -18.70
N ILE A 79 -4.51 8.38 -19.89
CA ILE A 79 -4.21 7.58 -21.08
C ILE A 79 -2.69 7.59 -21.22
N PRO A 80 -2.01 6.46 -20.97
CA PRO A 80 -0.55 6.41 -20.94
C PRO A 80 0.08 7.04 -22.19
N TYR A 81 1.08 7.89 -21.99
CA TYR A 81 1.83 8.60 -23.06
C TYR A 81 1.01 9.57 -23.92
N GLU A 82 -0.28 9.77 -23.65
CA GLU A 82 -1.14 10.64 -24.46
C GLU A 82 -1.73 11.80 -23.66
N LYS A 83 -2.42 11.53 -22.55
CA LYS A 83 -3.14 12.58 -21.82
C LYS A 83 -3.43 12.22 -20.38
N VAL A 84 -3.62 13.24 -19.55
CA VAL A 84 -4.11 13.10 -18.18
C VAL A 84 -5.19 14.14 -17.91
N TYR A 85 -6.20 13.74 -17.17
CA TYR A 85 -7.27 14.58 -16.67
C TYR A 85 -7.36 14.37 -15.16
N GLN A 86 -7.53 15.45 -14.41
CA GLN A 86 -7.74 15.44 -12.98
C GLN A 86 -8.92 16.35 -12.62
N LEU A 87 -9.81 15.82 -11.81
CA LEU A 87 -10.90 16.55 -11.18
C LEU A 87 -10.66 16.57 -9.68
N LEU A 88 -10.70 17.75 -9.08
CA LEU A 88 -10.78 17.96 -7.65
C LEU A 88 -12.13 18.58 -7.32
N THR A 89 -12.86 17.99 -6.39
CA THR A 89 -14.16 18.49 -5.96
C THR A 89 -14.20 18.56 -4.45
N SER A 90 -14.66 19.68 -3.91
CA SER A 90 -14.94 19.86 -2.48
C SER A 90 -16.24 20.64 -2.32
N ASP A 91 -16.65 20.85 -1.07
CA ASP A 91 -17.81 21.71 -0.75
C ASP A 91 -17.62 23.17 -1.18
N PHE A 92 -16.37 23.61 -1.42
CA PHE A 92 -16.05 25.01 -1.69
C PHE A 92 -15.64 25.30 -3.12
N PHE A 93 -15.09 24.31 -3.83
CA PHE A 93 -14.61 24.49 -5.19
C PHE A 93 -14.69 23.20 -5.99
N THR A 94 -14.78 23.37 -7.30
CA THR A 94 -14.46 22.34 -8.28
C THR A 94 -13.28 22.86 -9.08
N GLN A 95 -12.31 22.01 -9.37
CA GLN A 95 -11.18 22.36 -10.21
C GLN A 95 -10.90 21.20 -11.15
N THR A 96 -10.77 21.53 -12.42
CA THR A 96 -10.39 20.59 -13.46
C THR A 96 -9.02 20.97 -14.00
N SER A 97 -8.09 20.03 -14.00
CA SER A 97 -6.79 20.20 -14.66
C SER A 97 -6.56 19.06 -15.65
N ALA A 98 -5.86 19.34 -16.74
CA ALA A 98 -5.52 18.32 -17.70
C ALA A 98 -4.27 18.67 -18.50
N TRP A 99 -3.71 17.65 -19.16
CA TRP A 99 -2.69 17.77 -20.18
C TRP A 99 -3.07 16.88 -21.35
N ASP A 100 -3.01 17.41 -22.56
CA ASP A 100 -3.54 16.79 -23.79
C ASP A 100 -2.48 16.12 -24.68
N GLY A 101 -1.26 15.93 -24.18
CA GLY A 101 -0.13 15.47 -24.97
C GLY A 101 0.84 16.58 -25.34
N SER A 102 0.40 17.83 -25.26
CA SER A 102 1.20 19.01 -25.64
C SER A 102 1.14 20.11 -24.60
N VAL A 103 -0.05 20.50 -24.15
CA VAL A 103 -0.27 21.66 -23.29
C VAL A 103 -1.03 21.25 -22.03
N ALA A 104 -0.59 21.76 -20.89
CA ALA A 104 -1.29 21.64 -19.62
C ALA A 104 -2.20 22.85 -19.41
N TRP A 105 -3.40 22.61 -18.88
CA TRP A 105 -4.37 23.64 -18.57
C TRP A 105 -5.13 23.33 -17.27
N GLN A 106 -5.76 24.37 -16.75
CA GLN A 106 -6.60 24.32 -15.57
C GLN A 106 -7.84 25.20 -15.81
N SER A 107 -8.98 24.72 -15.36
CA SER A 107 -10.24 25.47 -15.28
C SER A 107 -10.81 25.34 -13.88
N ASP A 108 -11.43 26.43 -13.45
CA ASP A 108 -12.33 26.46 -12.29
C ASP A 108 -13.74 26.04 -12.73
#